data_AF-A0AA46HUA3-F1
#
_entry.id   AF-A0AA46HUA3-F1
#
_cell.length_a   1.000
_cell.length_b   1.000
_cell.length_c   1.000
_cell.angle_alpha   90.00
_cell.angle_beta   90.00
_cell.angle_gamma   90.00
#
_symmetry.space_group_name_H-M   'P 1'
#
loop_
_entity.id
_entity.type
_entity.pdbx_description
1 polymer ?
#
loop_
_entity_poly.entity_id
_entity_poly.type
_entity_poly.pdbx_seq_one_letter_code
_entity_poly.pdbx_strand_id
1 'polypeptide(L)'
;SAAWCSCKGMAMTDSNTDFQTFPPVPQVVTVAGTALELTPIRLGELPRILAAVRPIAADLSTEPDWLDLLGRHGEAVLELLALATRRDRAWIEGLALDEAVTLACAVFEVNADFFVRRVTPSIARSGERLAPILSAGTMPSPGSSPAATATPR
;
A
#
# COMPACT_ATOMS: atom_id res chain seq x y z
N SER A 1 -26.94 34.57 47.33
CA SER A 1 -27.26 33.14 47.23
C SER A 1 -26.29 32.50 46.25
N ALA A 2 -25.25 31.82 46.73
CA ALA A 2 -25.23 30.45 47.26
C ALA A 2 -24.82 29.45 46.15
N ALA A 3 -23.63 28.88 46.33
CA ALA A 3 -23.01 27.83 45.53
C ALA A 3 -23.73 26.47 45.66
N TRP A 4 -23.33 25.46 44.87
CA TRP A 4 -22.76 24.19 45.37
C TRP A 4 -22.51 23.15 44.27
N CYS A 5 -21.34 22.51 44.37
CA CYS A 5 -20.95 21.15 44.00
C CYS A 5 -20.77 20.67 42.54
N SER A 6 -19.49 20.54 42.23
CA SER A 6 -18.85 19.51 41.38
C SER A 6 -19.28 18.08 41.76
N CYS A 7 -19.54 17.24 40.75
CA CYS A 7 -19.33 15.80 40.80
C CYS A 7 -18.72 15.31 39.48
N LYS A 8 -17.57 14.66 39.66
CA LYS A 8 -16.67 13.99 38.73
C LYS A 8 -17.38 12.82 38.01
N GLY A 9 -17.29 12.80 36.68
CA GLY A 9 -17.60 11.63 35.84
C GLY A 9 -16.41 11.39 34.91
N MET A 10 -15.67 10.32 35.19
CA MET A 10 -14.48 9.86 34.46
C MET A 10 -14.89 9.11 33.19
N ALA A 11 -14.22 9.44 32.08
CA ALA A 11 -13.96 8.62 30.90
C ALA A 11 -15.15 7.96 30.16
N MET A 12 -15.40 8.46 28.94
CA MET A 12 -15.40 7.58 27.77
C MET A 12 -14.73 8.33 26.62
N THR A 13 -13.52 7.90 26.30
CA THR A 13 -12.75 8.34 25.15
C THR A 13 -13.52 8.03 23.88
N ASP A 14 -14.09 9.05 23.22
CA ASP A 14 -14.40 8.96 21.79
C ASP A 14 -13.09 9.07 20.99
N SER A 15 -12.20 8.11 21.21
CA SER A 15 -11.08 7.83 20.32
C SER A 15 -11.58 6.92 19.20
N ASN A 16 -12.49 7.43 18.37
CA ASN A 16 -12.75 6.84 17.07
C ASN A 16 -12.74 7.89 15.96
N THR A 17 -11.64 8.64 15.86
CA THR A 17 -11.26 9.26 14.58
C THR A 17 -10.67 8.17 13.69
N ASP A 18 -11.57 7.29 13.28
CA ASP A 18 -11.40 6.23 12.30
C ASP A 18 -10.96 6.84 10.96
N PHE A 19 -9.83 6.37 10.44
CA PHE A 19 -9.45 6.34 9.01
C PHE A 19 -10.03 7.40 8.05
N GLN A 20 -9.90 8.69 8.35
CA GLN A 20 -10.10 9.76 7.35
C GLN A 20 -8.89 9.81 6.42
N THR A 21 -8.71 8.76 5.62
CA THR A 21 -7.68 8.74 4.60
C THR A 21 -8.31 9.23 3.30
N PHE A 22 -8.19 10.53 3.01
CA PHE A 22 -8.63 11.13 1.76
C PHE A 22 -8.18 10.27 0.56
N PRO A 23 -8.99 10.06 -0.49
CA PRO A 23 -8.52 9.36 -1.68
C PRO A 23 -7.26 10.05 -2.21
N PRO A 24 -6.25 9.30 -2.67
CA PRO A 24 -5.04 9.90 -3.23
C PRO A 24 -5.45 10.87 -4.36
N VAL A 25 -4.87 12.07 -4.36
CA VAL A 25 -5.13 13.07 -5.41
C VAL A 25 -4.69 12.46 -6.74
N PRO A 26 -5.59 12.32 -7.72
CA PRO A 26 -5.20 11.80 -9.02
C PRO A 26 -4.15 12.71 -9.68
N GLN A 27 -3.11 12.12 -10.25
CA GLN A 27 -2.19 12.84 -11.13
C GLN A 27 -2.77 12.82 -12.54
N VAL A 28 -2.95 13.99 -13.13
CA VAL A 28 -3.44 14.10 -14.51
C VAL A 28 -2.24 14.11 -15.45
N VAL A 29 -2.21 13.17 -16.40
CA VAL A 29 -1.25 13.14 -17.50
C VAL A 29 -2.00 13.21 -18.83
N THR A 30 -1.53 13.99 -19.80
CA THR A 30 -2.14 14.04 -21.13
C THR A 30 -1.35 13.17 -22.09
N VAL A 31 -2.01 12.18 -22.69
CA VAL A 31 -1.42 11.19 -23.61
C VAL A 31 -2.41 10.92 -24.73
N ALA A 32 -1.96 10.93 -25.99
CA ALA A 32 -2.81 10.77 -27.18
C ALA A 32 -4.01 11.75 -27.19
N GLY A 33 -3.76 13.00 -26.78
CA GLY A 33 -4.80 14.04 -26.65
C GLY A 33 -5.87 13.77 -25.58
N THR A 34 -5.69 12.73 -24.76
CA THR A 34 -6.61 12.35 -23.68
C THR A 34 -6.01 12.70 -22.33
N ALA A 35 -6.75 13.40 -21.48
CA ALA A 35 -6.37 13.58 -20.07
C ALA A 35 -6.69 12.31 -19.28
N LEU A 36 -5.66 11.67 -18.72
CA LEU A 36 -5.76 10.47 -17.89
C LEU A 36 -5.55 10.85 -16.42
N GLU A 37 -6.53 10.51 -15.59
CA GLU A 37 -6.39 10.53 -14.14
C GLU A 37 -5.72 9.23 -13.66
N LEU A 38 -4.45 9.33 -13.30
CA LEU A 38 -3.69 8.24 -12.71
C LEU A 38 -3.91 8.23 -11.20
N THR A 39 -4.28 7.06 -10.67
CA THR A 39 -4.38 6.83 -9.23
C THR A 39 -3.44 5.70 -8.83
N PRO A 40 -2.97 5.69 -7.57
CA PRO A 40 -2.18 4.58 -7.05
C PRO A 40 -2.87 3.23 -7.24
N ILE A 41 -2.05 2.18 -7.40
CA ILE A 41 -2.49 0.80 -7.54
C ILE A 41 -3.30 0.37 -6.33
N ARG A 42 -4.44 -0.27 -6.58
CA ARG A 42 -5.34 -0.83 -5.57
C ARG A 42 -4.88 -2.22 -5.17
N LEU A 43 -5.17 -2.61 -3.92
CA LEU A 43 -4.83 -3.94 -3.41
C LEU A 43 -5.37 -5.09 -4.29
N GLY A 44 -6.59 -4.95 -4.82
CA GLY A 44 -7.19 -5.94 -5.71
C GLY A 44 -6.50 -6.07 -7.09
N GLU A 45 -5.73 -5.06 -7.51
CA GLU A 45 -4.99 -5.03 -8.77
C GLU A 45 -3.59 -5.66 -8.61
N LEU A 46 -3.04 -5.67 -7.38
CA LEU A 46 -1.67 -6.15 -7.10
C LEU A 46 -1.39 -7.56 -7.62
N PRO A 47 -2.25 -8.58 -7.45
CA PRO A 47 -1.93 -9.93 -7.94
C PRO A 47 -1.67 -9.97 -9.45
N ARG A 48 -2.47 -9.23 -10.23
CA ARG A 48 -2.34 -9.19 -11.68
C ARG A 48 -1.15 -8.34 -12.12
N ILE A 49 -0.93 -7.19 -11.48
CA ILE A 49 0.23 -6.33 -11.76
C ILE A 49 1.54 -7.05 -11.43
N LEU A 50 1.64 -7.72 -10.28
CA LEU A 50 2.83 -8.50 -9.93
C LEU A 50 3.08 -9.64 -10.93
N ALA A 51 2.02 -10.26 -11.46
CA ALA A 51 2.18 -11.25 -12.53
C ALA A 51 2.75 -10.63 -13.81
N ALA A 52 2.28 -9.44 -14.20
CA ALA A 52 2.78 -8.71 -15.37
C ALA A 52 4.22 -8.20 -15.19
N VAL A 53 4.61 -7.83 -13.96
CA VAL A 53 5.96 -7.34 -13.64
C VAL A 53 7.00 -8.47 -13.60
N ARG A 54 6.63 -9.69 -13.20
CA ARG A 54 7.56 -10.83 -13.09
C ARG A 54 8.56 -10.99 -14.24
N PRO A 55 8.15 -11.01 -15.52
CA PRO A 55 9.09 -11.17 -16.64
C PRO A 55 10.06 -10.00 -16.82
N ILE A 56 9.73 -8.80 -16.34
CA ILE A 56 10.55 -7.58 -16.48
C ILE A 56 11.28 -7.16 -15.20
N ALA A 57 11.06 -7.86 -14.09
CA ALA A 57 11.53 -7.44 -12.77
C ALA A 57 13.05 -7.25 -12.68
N ALA A 58 13.82 -8.04 -13.45
CA ALA A 58 15.28 -7.94 -13.47
C ALA A 58 15.80 -6.72 -14.27
N ASP A 59 14.99 -6.22 -15.20
CA ASP A 59 15.36 -5.15 -16.15
C ASP A 59 14.71 -3.81 -15.80
N LEU A 60 13.76 -3.80 -14.87
CA LEU A 60 13.21 -2.57 -14.29
C LEU A 60 14.27 -1.90 -13.41
N SER A 61 14.73 -0.74 -13.84
CA SER A 61 15.64 0.13 -13.09
C SER A 61 15.07 1.57 -13.05
N THR A 62 15.75 2.48 -12.34
CA THR A 62 15.38 3.89 -12.32
C THR A 62 15.46 4.54 -13.71
N GLU A 63 16.39 4.08 -14.55
CA GLU A 63 16.61 4.55 -15.92
C GLU A 63 16.75 3.32 -16.84
N PRO A 64 15.64 2.67 -17.22
CA PRO A 64 15.69 1.49 -18.06
C PRO A 64 16.06 1.86 -19.50
N ASP A 65 16.82 1.00 -20.18
CA ASP A 65 16.92 1.05 -21.65
C ASP A 65 15.57 0.64 -22.24
N TRP A 66 14.76 1.64 -22.59
CA TRP A 66 13.40 1.43 -23.08
C TRP A 66 13.34 0.58 -24.34
N LEU A 67 14.31 0.71 -25.25
CA LEU A 67 14.28 -0.02 -26.51
C LEU A 67 14.60 -1.50 -26.27
N ASP A 68 15.60 -1.78 -25.44
CA ASP A 68 15.96 -3.15 -25.05
C ASP A 68 14.85 -3.81 -24.20
N LEU A 69 14.30 -3.08 -23.23
CA LEU A 69 13.18 -3.53 -22.40
C LEU A 69 11.94 -3.86 -23.25
N LEU A 70 11.56 -2.98 -24.18
CA LEU A 70 10.43 -3.24 -25.09
C LEU A 70 10.74 -4.36 -26.09
N GLY A 71 11.99 -4.44 -26.58
CA GLY A 71 12.41 -5.49 -27.50
C GLY A 71 12.34 -6.90 -26.88
N ARG A 72 12.71 -7.01 -25.59
CA ARG A 72 12.73 -8.30 -24.87
C ARG A 72 11.39 -8.63 -24.19
N HIS A 73 10.67 -7.61 -23.74
CA HIS A 73 9.52 -7.78 -22.86
C HIS A 73 8.32 -6.88 -23.20
N GLY A 74 8.19 -6.44 -24.45
CA GLY A 74 7.14 -5.52 -24.91
C GLY A 74 5.73 -5.92 -24.45
N GLU A 75 5.35 -7.19 -24.60
CA GLU A 75 4.03 -7.67 -24.15
C GLU A 75 3.78 -7.48 -22.65
N ALA A 76 4.79 -7.72 -21.82
CA ALA A 76 4.68 -7.55 -20.38
C ALA A 76 4.60 -6.07 -19.98
N VAL A 77 5.37 -5.20 -20.65
CA VAL A 77 5.32 -3.76 -20.45
C VAL A 77 3.94 -3.22 -20.83
N LEU A 78 3.41 -3.63 -21.96
CA LEU A 78 2.13 -3.13 -22.44
C LEU A 78 0.96 -3.63 -21.58
N GLU A 79 0.99 -4.89 -21.13
CA GLU A 79 0.02 -5.42 -20.15
C GLU A 79 0.11 -4.65 -18.82
N LEU A 80 1.32 -4.38 -18.32
CA LEU A 80 1.52 -3.58 -17.11
C LEU A 80 0.89 -2.19 -17.26
N LEU A 81 1.12 -1.50 -18.38
CA LEU A 81 0.55 -0.18 -18.63
C LEU A 81 -0.98 -0.23 -18.73
N ALA A 82 -1.55 -1.23 -19.40
CA ALA A 82 -3.01 -1.40 -19.48
C ALA A 82 -3.62 -1.56 -18.07
N LEU A 83 -3.00 -2.39 -17.22
CA LEU A 83 -3.45 -2.62 -15.85
C LEU A 83 -3.30 -1.38 -14.96
N ALA A 84 -2.14 -0.72 -15.01
CA ALA A 84 -1.85 0.42 -14.14
C ALA A 84 -2.70 1.65 -14.49
N THR A 85 -3.01 1.83 -15.78
CA THR A 85 -3.82 2.95 -16.27
C THR A 85 -5.31 2.63 -16.34
N ARG A 86 -5.69 1.36 -16.17
CA ARG A 86 -7.05 0.84 -16.36
C ARG A 86 -7.62 1.20 -17.74
N ARG A 87 -6.78 1.08 -18.78
CA ARG A 87 -7.14 1.28 -20.18
C ARG A 87 -7.11 -0.03 -20.94
N ASP A 88 -7.86 -0.09 -22.03
CA ASP A 88 -7.86 -1.24 -22.92
C ASP A 88 -6.50 -1.42 -23.59
N ARG A 89 -6.10 -2.67 -23.79
CA ARG A 89 -4.82 -3.04 -24.41
C ARG A 89 -4.61 -2.36 -25.77
N ALA A 90 -5.64 -2.30 -26.60
CA ALA A 90 -5.60 -1.68 -27.92
C ALA A 90 -5.34 -0.16 -27.86
N TRP A 91 -5.78 0.52 -26.80
CA TRP A 91 -5.49 1.95 -26.63
C TRP A 91 -4.00 2.17 -26.33
N ILE A 92 -3.41 1.30 -25.51
CA ILE A 92 -1.98 1.33 -25.18
C ILE A 92 -1.12 1.03 -26.43
N GLU A 93 -1.53 0.07 -27.26
CA GLU A 93 -0.82 -0.27 -28.51
C GLU A 93 -0.81 0.85 -29.54
N GLY A 94 -1.83 1.71 -29.52
CA GLY A 94 -1.96 2.84 -30.43
C GLY A 94 -1.11 4.06 -30.04
N LEU A 95 -0.42 4.02 -28.89
CA LEU A 95 0.40 5.14 -28.42
C LEU A 95 1.67 5.29 -29.25
N ALA A 96 2.07 6.54 -29.48
CA ALA A 96 3.42 6.83 -29.93
C ALA A 96 4.43 6.43 -28.84
N LEU A 97 5.68 6.13 -29.22
CA LEU A 97 6.68 5.62 -28.26
C LEU A 97 7.00 6.65 -27.15
N ASP A 98 7.11 7.93 -27.49
CA ASP A 98 7.33 9.03 -26.56
C ASP A 98 6.16 9.22 -25.59
N GLU A 99 4.93 9.04 -26.09
CA GLU A 99 3.71 9.04 -25.29
C GLU A 99 3.64 7.85 -24.33
N ALA A 100 4.04 6.67 -24.79
CA ALA A 100 4.12 5.46 -23.96
C ALA A 100 5.16 5.59 -22.84
N VAL A 101 6.34 6.16 -23.14
CA VAL A 101 7.37 6.45 -22.13
C VAL A 101 6.86 7.47 -21.11
N THR A 102 6.22 8.55 -21.57
CA THR A 102 5.62 9.57 -20.69
C THR A 102 4.58 8.95 -19.74
N LEU A 103 3.71 8.09 -20.27
CA LEU A 103 2.71 7.37 -19.49
C LEU A 103 3.36 6.43 -18.46
N ALA A 104 4.39 5.68 -18.86
CA ALA A 104 5.11 4.77 -17.97
C ALA A 104 5.74 5.52 -16.80
N CYS A 105 6.45 6.63 -17.07
CA CYS A 105 7.03 7.48 -16.02
C CYS A 105 5.96 7.98 -15.04
N ALA A 106 4.85 8.51 -15.54
CA ALA A 106 3.76 9.01 -14.70
C ALA A 106 3.13 7.89 -13.84
N VAL A 107 3.00 6.68 -14.39
CA VAL A 107 2.56 5.49 -13.63
C VAL A 107 3.54 5.19 -12.49
N PHE A 108 4.85 5.20 -12.73
CA PHE A 108 5.84 4.96 -11.68
C PHE A 108 5.82 6.05 -10.60
N GLU A 109 5.71 7.32 -10.99
CA GLU A 109 5.66 8.47 -10.07
C GLU A 109 4.48 8.38 -9.10
N VAL A 110 3.25 8.19 -9.61
CA VAL A 110 2.05 8.10 -8.79
C VAL A 110 2.14 6.96 -7.78
N ASN A 111 2.70 5.83 -8.21
CA ASN A 111 2.83 4.67 -7.35
C ASN A 111 3.93 4.88 -6.30
N ALA A 112 5.10 5.40 -6.68
CA ALA A 112 6.18 5.70 -5.74
C ALA A 112 5.77 6.74 -4.69
N ASP A 113 5.10 7.83 -5.11
CA ASP A 113 4.63 8.89 -4.22
C ASP A 113 3.65 8.35 -3.17
N PHE A 114 2.72 7.48 -3.57
CA PHE A 114 1.80 6.81 -2.65
C PHE A 114 2.51 5.97 -1.58
N PHE A 115 3.53 5.19 -1.98
CA PHE A 115 4.28 4.39 -1.02
C PHE A 115 5.03 5.27 -0.02
N VAL A 116 5.74 6.29 -0.49
CA VAL A 116 6.56 7.17 0.35
C VAL A 116 5.70 8.06 1.27
N ARG A 117 4.65 8.69 0.72
CA ARG A 117 3.85 9.66 1.49
C ARG A 117 2.78 9.06 2.37
N ARG A 118 2.30 7.85 2.06
CA ARG A 118 1.11 7.29 2.70
C ARG A 118 1.31 5.91 3.31
N VAL A 119 1.83 4.95 2.56
CA VAL A 119 1.94 3.56 3.04
C VAL A 119 3.01 3.44 4.13
N THR A 120 4.24 3.89 3.86
CA THR A 120 5.35 3.78 4.82
C THR A 120 5.03 4.44 6.17
N PRO A 121 4.53 5.70 6.21
CA PRO A 121 4.14 6.31 7.49
C PRO A 121 2.95 5.62 8.18
N SER A 122 2.04 5.00 7.42
CA SER A 122 0.93 4.24 8.00
C SER A 122 1.40 2.94 8.63
N ILE A 123 2.30 2.20 7.99
CA ILE A 123 2.87 0.97 8.52
C ILE A 123 3.69 1.27 9.78
N ALA A 124 4.51 2.31 9.77
CA ALA A 124 5.29 2.73 10.94
C ALA A 124 4.39 3.03 12.15
N ARG A 125 3.33 3.83 11.95
CA ARG A 125 2.34 4.14 13.01
C ARG A 125 1.61 2.90 13.51
N SER A 126 1.26 1.96 12.62
CA SER A 126 0.65 0.69 13.02
C SER A 126 1.63 -0.15 13.86
N GLY A 127 2.91 -0.19 13.47
CA GLY A 127 3.96 -0.84 14.24
C GLY A 127 4.10 -0.27 15.66
N GLU A 128 4.15 1.06 15.79
CA GLU A 128 4.21 1.76 17.08
C GLU A 128 2.99 1.43 17.98
N ARG A 129 1.79 1.37 17.41
CA ARG A 129 0.56 1.01 18.14
C ARG A 129 0.57 -0.45 18.62
N LEU A 130 1.11 -1.36 17.82
CA LEU A 130 1.15 -2.79 18.12
C LEU A 130 2.33 -3.18 19.03
N ALA A 131 3.42 -2.41 19.03
CA ALA A 131 4.64 -2.74 19.78
C ALA A 131 4.39 -3.01 21.27
N PRO A 132 3.61 -2.20 22.02
CA PRO A 132 3.30 -2.45 23.42
C PRO A 132 2.50 -3.74 23.64
N ILE A 133 1.58 -4.07 22.72
CA ILE A 133 0.73 -5.27 22.78
C ILE A 133 1.59 -6.52 22.59
N LEU A 134 2.49 -6.49 21.62
CA LEU A 134 3.42 -7.58 21.33
C LEU A 134 4.49 -7.73 22.44
N SER A 135 4.89 -6.64 23.08
CA SER A 135 5.86 -6.64 24.19
C SER A 135 5.25 -7.11 25.52
N ALA A 136 3.94 -6.94 25.71
CA ALA A 136 3.21 -7.44 26.88
C ALA A 136 2.89 -8.95 26.81
N GLY A 137 3.08 -9.60 25.65
CA GLY A 137 2.78 -11.01 25.42
C GLY A 137 3.78 -12.02 26.01
N THR A 138 4.92 -11.59 26.54
CA THR A 138 5.93 -12.46 27.19
C THR A 138 5.75 -12.60 28.70
N MET A 139 4.52 -12.73 29.20
CA MET A 139 4.33 -13.05 30.63
C MET A 139 5.07 -14.35 30.99
N PRO A 140 5.93 -14.37 32.03
CA PRO A 140 6.54 -15.61 32.51
C PRO A 140 5.45 -16.56 32.98
N SER A 141 5.50 -17.82 32.54
CA SER A 141 4.59 -18.85 33.05
C SER A 141 4.75 -18.98 34.57
N PRO A 142 3.65 -18.98 35.37
CA PRO A 142 3.74 -19.25 36.79
C PRO A 142 4.32 -20.66 36.99
N GLY A 143 5.41 -20.75 37.75
CA GLY A 143 6.12 -21.98 38.03
C GLY A 143 5.21 -23.07 38.59
N SER A 144 5.40 -24.29 38.09
CA SER A 144 4.73 -25.50 38.55
C SER A 144 4.89 -25.68 40.07
N SER A 145 3.77 -25.81 40.79
CA SER A 145 3.78 -26.39 42.13
C SER A 145 3.92 -27.93 42.03
N PRO A 146 4.60 -28.60 42.98
CA PRO A 146 4.91 -30.02 42.86
C PRO A 146 3.66 -30.88 43.08
N ALA A 147 3.65 -32.04 42.42
CA ALA A 147 2.57 -33.02 42.48
C ALA A 147 2.38 -33.61 43.89
N ALA A 148 1.16 -33.59 44.38
CA ALA A 148 0.77 -34.35 45.57
C ALA A 148 0.77 -35.85 45.24
N THR A 149 1.69 -36.59 45.85
CA THR A 149 1.71 -38.07 45.82
C THR A 149 0.51 -38.61 46.58
N ALA A 150 -0.43 -39.25 45.87
CA ALA A 150 -1.40 -40.15 46.47
C ALA A 150 -0.93 -41.59 46.23
N THR A 151 -0.58 -42.30 47.30
CA THR A 151 -0.23 -43.72 47.32
C THR A 151 -1.51 -44.58 47.32
N PRO A 152 -1.62 -45.64 46.51
CA PRO A 152 -2.73 -46.58 46.64
C PRO A 152 -2.33 -47.83 47.46
N ARG A 153 -3.22 -48.14 48.42
CA ARG A 153 -3.51 -49.39 49.14
C ARG A 153 -2.44 -50.07 50.00
#